data_AF-A0A3S4SPI9-F1
#
_entry.id   AF-A0A3S4SPI9-F1
#
_cell.length_a   1.000
_cell.length_b   1.000
_cell.length_c   1.000
_cell.angle_alpha   90.00
_cell.angle_beta   90.00
_cell.angle_gamma   90.00
#
_symmetry.space_group_name_H-M   'P 1'
#
loop_
_entity.id
_entity.type
_entity.pdbx_description
1 polymer ?
#
loop_
_entity_poly.entity_id
_entity_poly.type
_entity_poly.pdbx_seq_one_letter_code
_entity_poly.pdbx_strand_id
1 'polypeptide(L)'
;MSQLRRVAIIGGNRIPFARSNGPYAMASNQAMLTAALEGLIERYNLHGQRIGEVVAGAVLKLSRDMSLTRECVLGSRLSPATPAYDIQQACGTGLEAAILVANKIALGQIDCGIAGGVDTTSDAPISVSEGLRKILLQANRGKTTADKLKTLLQLRPKHLVPEFPRNGEPRTGLSMGQHCELMAQTWNIPREEQDQLALESHHKLAASYAEGWHNDLMTPFLGLTRDNNLRAELSLDKLAALKPAFEKSAKGTLTAGNSTPLTDGASVVLLGSEEWARARGLPILAYLRDGETAAVDFVNGAEGLLMAPVYAVPRLLARNGLTLQDFDFYEIHEAFAAQVLCTLKAWEDPQYCKTRLGLDAPLGSIDRSRLNVKGSSLAAGHPFAATGGRIVANLAKLLDAAGKGRGLISICAAGGQGVTAIIER
;
A
#
# COMPACT_ATOMS: atom_id res chain seq x y z
N MET A 1 29.50 17.48 -10.48
CA MET A 1 28.51 16.48 -10.02
C MET A 1 27.83 15.92 -11.25
N SER A 2 27.74 14.60 -11.42
CA SER A 2 26.95 14.02 -12.51
C SER A 2 25.48 14.38 -12.32
N GLN A 3 24.80 14.79 -13.38
CA GLN A 3 23.36 15.02 -13.37
C GLN A 3 22.64 13.69 -13.08
N LEU A 4 21.66 13.67 -12.17
CA LEU A 4 20.87 12.48 -11.88
C LEU A 4 20.07 12.05 -13.13
N ARG A 5 19.99 10.73 -13.36
CA ARG A 5 19.19 10.19 -14.47
C ARG A 5 17.70 10.32 -14.14
N ARG A 6 16.88 10.63 -15.15
CA ARG A 6 15.42 10.52 -15.03
C ARG A 6 15.04 9.04 -14.93
N VAL A 7 14.07 8.73 -14.07
CA VAL A 7 13.60 7.36 -13.86
C VAL A 7 12.25 7.18 -14.55
N ALA A 8 12.25 6.47 -15.67
CA ALA A 8 11.07 6.14 -16.43
C ALA A 8 10.26 5.05 -15.71
N ILE A 9 8.95 5.26 -15.65
CA ILE A 9 7.95 4.25 -15.32
C ILE A 9 7.49 3.65 -16.64
N ILE A 10 7.87 2.40 -16.88
CA ILE A 10 7.58 1.68 -18.14
C ILE A 10 6.17 1.07 -18.09
N GLY A 11 5.73 0.74 -16.88
CA GLY A 11 4.35 0.41 -16.53
C GLY A 11 4.32 -0.68 -15.47
N GLY A 12 3.23 -1.44 -15.37
CA GLY A 12 3.05 -2.33 -14.23
C GLY A 12 2.14 -3.51 -14.51
N ASN A 13 2.05 -4.38 -13.52
CA ASN A 13 1.11 -5.49 -13.52
C ASN A 13 0.65 -5.79 -12.09
N ARG A 14 -0.60 -6.19 -11.95
CA ARG A 14 -1.16 -6.69 -10.70
C ARG A 14 -2.06 -7.89 -10.95
N ILE A 15 -2.32 -8.63 -9.90
CA ILE A 15 -3.46 -9.56 -9.88
C ILE A 15 -4.71 -8.82 -9.37
N PRO A 16 -5.93 -9.27 -9.71
CA PRO A 16 -7.14 -8.73 -9.10
C PRO A 16 -7.06 -8.85 -7.59
N PHE A 17 -7.48 -7.83 -6.85
CA PHE A 17 -7.51 -7.87 -5.39
C PHE A 17 -8.77 -8.58 -4.91
N ALA A 18 -8.58 -9.48 -3.95
CA ALA A 18 -9.64 -10.33 -3.43
C ALA A 18 -9.92 -10.00 -1.96
N ARG A 19 -11.17 -10.01 -1.53
CA ARG A 19 -11.53 -10.04 -0.11
C ARG A 19 -10.93 -11.27 0.56
N SER A 20 -10.38 -11.03 1.75
CA SER A 20 -9.81 -12.04 2.63
C SER A 20 -10.76 -13.22 2.84
N ASN A 21 -10.20 -14.42 2.98
CA ASN A 21 -10.88 -15.71 3.12
C ASN A 21 -11.82 -16.06 1.96
N GLY A 22 -11.66 -15.38 0.81
CA GLY A 22 -12.43 -15.60 -0.40
C GLY A 22 -11.63 -16.40 -1.44
N PRO A 23 -11.61 -15.96 -2.71
CA PRO A 23 -10.97 -16.67 -3.81
C PRO A 23 -9.48 -17.03 -3.61
N TYR A 24 -8.75 -16.23 -2.83
CA TYR A 24 -7.32 -16.43 -2.57
C TYR A 24 -7.04 -17.06 -1.20
N ALA A 25 -8.05 -17.67 -0.56
CA ALA A 25 -7.92 -18.23 0.79
C ALA A 25 -6.73 -19.19 0.98
N MET A 26 -6.35 -19.91 -0.08
CA MET A 26 -5.26 -20.90 -0.07
C MET A 26 -4.01 -20.42 -0.82
N ALA A 27 -3.97 -19.16 -1.26
CA ALA A 27 -2.83 -18.61 -1.99
C ALA A 27 -1.81 -17.98 -1.04
N SER A 28 -0.56 -18.40 -1.15
CA SER A 28 0.54 -17.79 -0.40
C SER A 28 0.94 -16.43 -0.99
N ASN A 29 1.64 -15.62 -0.19
CA ASN A 29 2.31 -14.41 -0.69
C ASN A 29 3.23 -14.72 -1.88
N GLN A 30 3.98 -15.82 -1.82
CA GLN A 30 4.89 -16.21 -2.90
C GLN A 30 4.13 -16.49 -4.20
N ALA A 31 3.02 -17.24 -4.14
CA ALA A 31 2.21 -17.54 -5.31
C ALA A 31 1.62 -16.27 -5.95
N MET A 32 1.09 -15.36 -5.13
CA MET A 32 0.50 -14.11 -5.63
C MET A 32 1.54 -13.14 -6.20
N LEU A 33 2.68 -12.96 -5.53
CA LEU A 33 3.75 -12.09 -6.04
C LEU A 33 4.37 -12.66 -7.30
N THR A 34 4.57 -13.98 -7.37
CA THR A 34 5.05 -14.67 -8.58
C THR A 34 4.08 -14.47 -9.73
N ALA A 35 2.76 -14.58 -9.51
CA ALA A 35 1.76 -14.33 -10.55
C ALA A 35 1.76 -12.87 -11.05
N ALA A 36 1.88 -11.89 -10.14
CA ALA A 36 2.01 -10.49 -10.54
C ALA A 36 3.30 -10.23 -11.33
N LEU A 37 4.42 -10.86 -10.93
CA LEU A 37 5.70 -10.77 -11.62
C LEU A 37 5.64 -11.43 -13.00
N GLU A 38 5.05 -12.61 -13.11
CA GLU A 38 4.86 -13.33 -14.38
C GLU A 38 4.04 -12.56 -15.40
N GLY A 39 2.95 -11.92 -14.95
CA GLY A 39 2.17 -11.06 -15.84
C GLY A 39 2.93 -9.82 -16.31
N LEU A 40 3.81 -9.25 -15.47
CA LEU A 40 4.70 -8.17 -15.88
C LEU A 40 5.74 -8.64 -16.90
N ILE A 41 6.36 -9.79 -16.61
CA ILE A 41 7.36 -10.41 -17.48
C ILE A 41 6.78 -10.68 -18.86
N GLU A 42 5.57 -11.22 -18.94
CA GLU A 42 4.90 -11.48 -20.21
C GLU A 42 4.60 -10.19 -20.95
N ARG A 43 4.02 -9.20 -20.25
CA ARG A 43 3.59 -7.93 -20.85
C ARG A 43 4.74 -7.14 -21.46
N TYR A 44 5.93 -7.21 -20.85
CA TYR A 44 7.11 -6.45 -21.27
C TYR A 44 8.23 -7.32 -21.86
N ASN A 45 7.93 -8.57 -22.22
CA ASN A 45 8.85 -9.52 -22.85
C ASN A 45 10.21 -9.64 -22.11
N LEU A 46 10.16 -9.89 -20.80
CA LEU A 46 11.35 -9.95 -19.93
C LEU A 46 11.90 -11.37 -19.72
N HIS A 47 11.55 -12.33 -20.59
CA HIS A 47 11.95 -13.74 -20.44
C HIS A 47 13.48 -13.87 -20.44
N GLY A 48 14.03 -14.55 -19.43
CA GLY A 48 15.46 -14.75 -19.24
C GLY A 48 16.26 -13.48 -18.97
N GLN A 49 15.63 -12.31 -18.87
CA GLN A 49 16.32 -11.04 -18.67
C GLN A 49 16.85 -10.94 -17.25
N ARG A 50 18.09 -10.47 -17.12
CA ARG A 50 18.65 -10.07 -15.83
C ARG A 50 18.26 -8.62 -15.56
N ILE A 51 17.36 -8.43 -14.62
CA ILE A 51 16.98 -7.10 -14.14
C ILE A 51 18.04 -6.62 -13.14
N GLY A 52 18.24 -5.31 -13.05
CA GLY A 52 19.18 -4.73 -12.08
C GLY A 52 18.84 -5.13 -10.66
N GLU A 53 17.55 -5.09 -10.30
CA GLU A 53 17.05 -5.57 -9.01
C GLU A 53 15.52 -5.77 -9.00
N VAL A 54 15.03 -6.66 -8.13
CA VAL A 54 13.61 -6.76 -7.79
C VAL A 54 13.42 -6.49 -6.30
N VAL A 55 12.65 -5.46 -5.96
CA VAL A 55 12.39 -5.04 -4.59
C VAL A 55 10.89 -5.12 -4.33
N ALA A 56 10.48 -5.99 -3.42
CA ALA A 56 9.09 -6.09 -3.02
C ALA A 56 9.00 -6.41 -1.52
N GLY A 57 7.79 -6.63 -1.04
CA GLY A 57 7.59 -6.92 0.37
C GLY A 57 6.16 -7.32 0.68
N ALA A 58 5.99 -7.76 1.92
CA ALA A 58 4.71 -8.08 2.52
C ALA A 58 4.75 -7.67 3.98
N VAL A 59 3.62 -7.21 4.51
CA VAL A 59 3.47 -6.85 5.92
C VAL A 59 3.22 -8.10 6.76
N LEU A 60 2.35 -8.99 6.29
CA LEU A 60 2.10 -10.29 6.91
C LEU A 60 2.94 -11.35 6.20
N LYS A 61 3.99 -11.82 6.88
CA LYS A 61 4.87 -12.89 6.39
C LYS A 61 4.96 -14.04 7.37
N LEU A 62 4.99 -15.26 6.85
CA LEU A 62 5.39 -16.43 7.63
C LEU A 62 6.91 -16.43 7.77
N SER A 63 7.43 -16.96 8.87
CA SER A 63 8.89 -17.05 9.08
C SER A 63 9.62 -17.89 8.02
N ARG A 64 8.90 -18.77 7.31
CA ARG A 64 9.43 -19.53 6.16
C ARG A 64 9.70 -18.64 4.94
N ASP A 65 9.03 -17.50 4.83
CA ASP A 65 9.13 -16.55 3.71
C ASP A 65 10.27 -15.54 3.92
N MET A 66 11.42 -16.01 4.41
CA MET A 66 12.55 -15.15 4.83
C MET A 66 13.14 -14.33 3.69
N SER A 67 13.13 -14.88 2.47
CA SER A 67 13.57 -14.19 1.24
C SER A 67 12.48 -14.25 0.18
N LEU A 68 11.25 -13.90 0.57
CA LEU A 68 10.03 -14.00 -0.24
C LEU A 68 10.22 -13.47 -1.67
N THR A 69 10.70 -12.23 -1.80
CA THR A 69 10.90 -11.61 -3.13
C THR A 69 11.93 -12.37 -3.95
N ARG A 70 12.99 -12.88 -3.32
CA ARG A 70 14.03 -13.66 -4.00
C ARG A 70 13.51 -15.01 -4.48
N GLU A 71 12.73 -15.70 -3.67
CA GLU A 71 12.10 -16.97 -4.06
C GLU A 71 11.09 -16.77 -5.20
N CYS A 72 10.40 -15.62 -5.26
CA CYS A 72 9.54 -15.27 -6.40
C CYS A 72 10.36 -15.05 -7.69
N VAL A 73 11.52 -14.40 -7.61
CA VAL A 73 12.40 -14.23 -8.79
C VAL A 73 12.91 -15.59 -9.28
N LEU A 74 13.36 -16.46 -8.37
CA LEU A 74 13.81 -17.81 -8.71
C LEU A 74 12.70 -18.69 -9.30
N GLY A 75 11.47 -18.50 -8.83
CA GLY A 75 10.27 -19.18 -9.35
C GLY A 75 9.68 -18.54 -10.62
N SER A 76 10.25 -17.44 -11.10
CA SER A 76 9.77 -16.71 -12.28
C SER A 76 10.60 -17.00 -13.53
N ARG A 77 10.17 -16.47 -14.67
CA ARG A 77 10.88 -16.50 -15.96
C ARG A 77 11.94 -15.41 -16.12
N LEU A 78 12.29 -14.65 -15.08
CA LEU A 78 13.47 -13.78 -15.09
C LEU A 78 14.76 -14.62 -15.04
N SER A 79 15.90 -13.99 -15.34
CA SER A 79 17.19 -14.62 -15.06
C SER A 79 17.32 -14.90 -13.56
N PRO A 80 17.75 -16.12 -13.15
CA PRO A 80 18.03 -16.41 -11.75
C PRO A 80 19.19 -15.55 -11.19
N ALA A 81 20.00 -14.92 -12.04
CA ALA A 81 21.05 -13.98 -11.65
C ALA A 81 20.53 -12.56 -11.30
N THR A 82 19.21 -12.34 -11.37
CA THR A 82 18.56 -11.09 -10.94
C THR A 82 18.55 -10.99 -9.41
N PRO A 83 19.20 -10.00 -8.79
CA PRO A 83 19.18 -9.84 -7.34
C PRO A 83 17.80 -9.35 -6.87
N ALA A 84 17.45 -9.70 -5.63
CA ALA A 84 16.18 -9.32 -5.04
C ALA A 84 16.25 -9.30 -3.51
N TYR A 85 15.44 -8.44 -2.88
CA TYR A 85 15.32 -8.38 -1.43
C TYR A 85 13.94 -7.90 -0.98
N ASP A 86 13.61 -8.21 0.27
CA ASP A 86 12.37 -7.81 0.91
C ASP A 86 12.51 -6.50 1.66
N ILE A 87 11.53 -5.62 1.55
CA ILE A 87 11.35 -4.45 2.42
C ILE A 87 9.99 -4.51 3.11
N GLN A 88 9.80 -3.69 4.15
CA GLN A 88 8.52 -3.57 4.83
C GLN A 88 8.40 -2.19 5.48
N GLN A 89 7.38 -1.44 5.08
CA GLN A 89 6.99 -0.15 5.66
C GLN A 89 5.45 -0.04 5.71
N ALA A 90 4.82 -1.06 6.31
CA ALA A 90 3.37 -1.21 6.38
C ALA A 90 2.69 -0.96 5.01
N CYS A 91 1.62 -0.17 4.96
CA CYS A 91 0.90 0.17 3.73
C CYS A 91 1.77 0.91 2.69
N GLY A 92 2.86 1.55 3.13
CA GLY A 92 3.80 2.27 2.27
C GLY A 92 4.79 1.38 1.52
N THR A 93 4.86 0.08 1.84
CA THR A 93 5.89 -0.85 1.34
C THR A 93 6.06 -0.80 -0.17
N GLY A 94 4.98 -0.94 -0.96
CA GLY A 94 5.09 -0.98 -2.42
C GLY A 94 5.54 0.34 -3.05
N LEU A 95 5.22 1.48 -2.44
CA LEU A 95 5.65 2.79 -2.94
C LEU A 95 7.10 3.07 -2.54
N GLU A 96 7.48 2.72 -1.31
CA GLU A 96 8.87 2.83 -0.85
C GLU A 96 9.79 1.93 -1.69
N ALA A 97 9.34 0.73 -2.08
CA ALA A 97 10.08 -0.13 -3.01
C ALA A 97 10.37 0.59 -4.33
N ALA A 98 9.37 1.31 -4.87
CA ALA A 98 9.52 2.06 -6.12
C ALA A 98 10.50 3.22 -5.96
N ILE A 99 10.46 3.93 -4.84
CA ILE A 99 11.41 5.02 -4.53
C ILE A 99 12.84 4.47 -4.40
N LEU A 100 13.04 3.35 -3.69
CA LEU A 100 14.37 2.75 -3.52
C LEU A 100 14.96 2.29 -4.86
N VAL A 101 14.17 1.62 -5.69
CA VAL A 101 14.60 1.21 -7.04
C VAL A 101 14.90 2.43 -7.91
N ALA A 102 14.01 3.44 -7.89
CA ALA A 102 14.20 4.68 -8.63
C ALA A 102 15.49 5.39 -8.23
N ASN A 103 15.81 5.47 -6.93
CA ASN A 103 17.05 6.07 -6.44
C ASN A 103 18.29 5.36 -6.99
N LYS A 104 18.30 4.03 -7.03
CA LYS A 104 19.42 3.27 -7.61
C LYS A 104 19.57 3.52 -9.12
N ILE A 105 18.46 3.66 -9.84
CA ILE A 105 18.47 4.02 -11.28
C ILE A 105 18.97 5.45 -11.50
N ALA A 106 18.46 6.41 -10.72
CA ALA A 106 18.83 7.82 -10.80
C ALA A 106 20.33 8.04 -10.55
N LEU A 107 20.90 7.27 -9.61
CA LEU A 107 22.33 7.24 -9.28
C LEU A 107 23.19 6.45 -10.29
N GLY A 108 22.57 5.76 -11.25
CA GLY A 108 23.27 4.95 -12.25
C GLY A 108 23.88 3.65 -11.70
N GLN A 109 23.42 3.18 -10.53
CA GLN A 109 23.87 1.90 -9.95
C GLN A 109 23.27 0.71 -10.69
N ILE A 110 22.07 0.87 -11.24
CA ILE A 110 21.36 -0.09 -12.10
C ILE A 110 20.65 0.67 -13.22
N ASP A 111 20.38 0.02 -14.35
CA ASP A 111 19.66 0.65 -15.45
C ASP A 111 18.14 0.38 -15.43
N CYS A 112 17.71 -0.68 -14.74
CA CYS A 112 16.30 -1.03 -14.56
C CYS A 112 16.07 -1.82 -13.27
N GLY A 113 14.82 -1.82 -12.83
CA GLY A 113 14.40 -2.57 -11.65
C GLY A 113 12.89 -2.80 -11.64
N ILE A 114 12.46 -3.75 -10.83
CA ILE A 114 11.03 -4.01 -10.57
C ILE A 114 10.78 -3.71 -9.10
N ALA A 115 9.74 -2.93 -8.82
CA ALA A 115 9.31 -2.62 -7.47
C ALA A 115 7.87 -3.09 -7.23
N GLY A 116 7.49 -3.42 -5.99
CA GLY A 116 6.10 -3.79 -5.72
C GLY A 116 5.85 -4.32 -4.32
N GLY A 117 4.81 -5.13 -4.19
CA GLY A 117 4.45 -5.78 -2.94
C GLY A 117 3.32 -6.78 -3.09
N VAL A 118 3.17 -7.60 -2.06
CA VAL A 118 2.11 -8.61 -1.91
C VAL A 118 1.66 -8.62 -0.47
N ASP A 119 0.38 -8.85 -0.23
CA ASP A 119 -0.07 -9.21 1.11
C ASP A 119 -1.22 -10.19 1.03
N THR A 120 -1.28 -11.06 2.02
CA THR A 120 -2.39 -11.97 2.26
C THR A 120 -2.75 -11.93 3.73
N THR A 121 -4.03 -11.67 3.96
CA THR A 121 -4.66 -11.79 5.28
C THR A 121 -5.33 -13.16 5.44
N SER A 122 -5.47 -13.91 4.34
CA SER A 122 -5.99 -15.28 4.34
C SER A 122 -4.98 -16.31 4.85
N ASP A 123 -3.68 -16.16 4.51
CA ASP A 123 -2.59 -17.02 5.00
C ASP A 123 -1.81 -16.34 6.13
N ALA A 124 -2.54 -15.83 7.13
CA ALA A 124 -1.96 -15.05 8.21
C ALA A 124 -1.15 -15.94 9.18
N PRO A 125 0.02 -15.48 9.68
CA PRO A 125 0.88 -16.27 10.55
C PRO A 125 0.26 -16.46 11.94
N ILE A 126 -0.20 -17.67 12.25
CA ILE A 126 -0.68 -18.03 13.58
C ILE A 126 0.53 -18.38 14.47
N SER A 127 0.75 -17.61 15.54
CA SER A 127 1.82 -17.85 16.49
C SER A 127 1.34 -18.67 17.69
N VAL A 128 2.30 -19.27 18.40
CA VAL A 128 2.07 -19.85 19.73
C VAL A 128 2.15 -18.76 20.80
N SER A 129 1.49 -18.98 21.94
CA SER A 129 1.59 -18.03 23.05
C SER A 129 3.04 -17.79 23.51
N GLU A 130 3.32 -16.58 24.01
CA GLU A 130 4.67 -16.26 24.53
C GLU A 130 5.10 -17.20 25.67
N GLY A 131 4.14 -17.73 26.45
CA GLY A 131 4.40 -18.75 27.47
C GLY A 131 4.90 -20.07 26.88
N LEU A 132 4.25 -20.57 25.83
CA LEU A 132 4.68 -21.78 25.13
C LEU A 132 6.01 -21.54 24.41
N ARG A 133 6.18 -20.41 23.74
CA ARG A 133 7.43 -20.03 23.07
C ARG A 133 8.62 -20.06 24.04
N LYS A 134 8.51 -19.45 25.21
CA LYS A 134 9.57 -19.46 26.23
C LYS A 134 9.91 -20.86 26.72
N ILE A 135 8.90 -21.70 26.96
CA ILE A 135 9.08 -23.10 27.39
C ILE A 135 9.81 -23.90 26.31
N LEU A 136 9.40 -23.80 25.04
CA LEU A 136 10.04 -24.49 23.92
C LEU A 136 11.49 -24.05 23.74
N LEU A 137 11.77 -22.74 23.82
CA LEU A 137 13.13 -22.21 23.75
C LEU A 137 13.99 -22.67 24.93
N GLN A 138 13.44 -22.69 26.15
CA GLN A 138 14.14 -23.17 27.34
C GLN A 138 14.42 -24.68 27.25
N ALA A 139 13.47 -25.48 26.75
CA ALA A 139 13.68 -26.90 26.50
C ALA A 139 14.77 -27.11 25.45
N ASN A 140 14.82 -26.31 24.38
CA ASN A 140 15.88 -26.40 23.38
C ASN A 140 17.28 -26.06 23.95
N ARG A 141 17.36 -25.18 24.97
CA ARG A 141 18.61 -24.85 25.68
C ARG A 141 19.07 -25.94 26.66
N GLY A 142 18.20 -26.87 27.06
CA GLY A 142 18.54 -27.95 27.97
C GLY A 142 19.51 -28.95 27.34
N LYS A 143 20.59 -29.30 28.06
CA LYS A 143 21.64 -30.21 27.55
C LYS A 143 21.27 -31.69 27.70
N THR A 144 20.51 -32.03 28.75
CA THR A 144 20.11 -33.42 29.03
C THR A 144 18.62 -33.64 28.77
N THR A 145 18.22 -34.89 28.51
CA THR A 145 16.80 -35.27 28.37
C THR A 145 15.99 -34.92 29.62
N ALA A 146 16.59 -35.02 30.81
CA ALA A 146 15.95 -34.65 32.07
C ALA A 146 15.66 -33.14 32.15
N ASP A 147 16.60 -32.28 31.72
CA ASP A 147 16.40 -30.83 31.69
C ASP A 147 15.27 -30.42 30.74
N LYS A 148 15.21 -31.08 29.58
CA LYS A 148 14.16 -30.85 28.58
C LYS A 148 12.79 -31.24 29.13
N LEU A 149 12.68 -32.44 29.72
CA LEU A 149 11.44 -32.94 30.30
C LEU A 149 10.96 -32.07 31.46
N LYS A 150 11.86 -31.68 32.37
CA LYS A 150 11.56 -30.77 33.49
C LYS A 150 10.99 -29.43 33.02
N THR A 151 11.48 -28.93 31.89
CA THR A 151 10.98 -27.68 31.30
C THR A 151 9.60 -27.86 30.68
N LEU A 152 9.38 -28.98 29.96
CA LEU A 152 8.09 -29.29 29.37
C LEU A 152 6.99 -29.53 30.42
N LEU A 153 7.34 -30.03 31.61
CA LEU A 153 6.40 -30.15 32.75
C LEU A 153 5.84 -28.81 33.24
N GLN A 154 6.43 -27.67 32.83
CA GLN A 154 5.90 -26.33 33.14
C GLN A 154 4.78 -25.89 32.19
N LEU A 155 4.45 -26.70 31.20
CA LEU A 155 3.37 -26.45 30.26
C LEU A 155 2.02 -26.44 30.99
N ARG A 156 1.22 -25.40 30.73
CA ARG A 156 -0.13 -25.24 31.28
C ARG A 156 -1.12 -25.11 30.13
N PRO A 157 -2.40 -25.49 30.28
CA PRO A 157 -3.40 -25.36 29.21
C PRO A 157 -3.46 -23.97 28.59
N LYS A 158 -3.31 -22.90 29.39
CA LYS A 158 -3.28 -21.51 28.89
C LYS A 158 -2.12 -21.20 27.93
N HIS A 159 -1.02 -21.97 27.98
CA HIS A 159 0.10 -21.78 27.05
C HIS A 159 -0.21 -22.34 25.65
N LEU A 160 -1.21 -23.22 25.53
CA LEU A 160 -1.59 -23.84 24.25
C LEU A 160 -2.59 -23.00 23.44
N VAL A 161 -3.06 -21.87 23.98
CA VAL A 161 -3.95 -20.95 23.26
C VAL A 161 -3.17 -20.32 22.10
N PRO A 162 -3.61 -20.47 20.85
CA PRO A 162 -2.99 -19.83 19.69
C PRO A 162 -3.10 -18.31 19.77
N GLU A 163 -2.07 -17.62 19.27
CA GLU A 163 -2.08 -16.17 19.09
C GLU A 163 -2.28 -15.87 17.61
N PHE A 164 -3.43 -15.27 17.29
CA PHE A 164 -3.73 -14.79 15.96
C PHE A 164 -3.18 -13.36 15.79
N PRO A 165 -2.63 -13.02 14.62
CA PRO A 165 -2.18 -11.67 14.33
C PRO A 165 -3.38 -10.71 14.43
N ARG A 166 -3.18 -9.60 15.12
CA ARG A 166 -4.20 -8.56 15.31
C ARG A 166 -3.87 -7.37 14.43
N ASN A 167 -4.87 -6.81 13.77
CA ASN A 167 -4.75 -5.57 13.01
C ASN A 167 -4.83 -4.35 13.95
N GLY A 168 -3.95 -4.31 14.95
CA GLY A 168 -3.89 -3.25 15.93
C GLY A 168 -2.46 -2.83 16.27
N GLU A 169 -2.34 -1.57 16.66
CA GLU A 169 -1.06 -0.94 16.97
C GLU A 169 -0.54 -1.45 18.33
N PRO A 170 0.66 -2.05 18.40
CA PRO A 170 1.15 -2.70 19.61
C PRO A 170 1.21 -1.79 20.84
N ARG A 171 1.49 -0.50 20.64
CA ARG A 171 1.68 0.46 21.74
C ARG A 171 0.38 1.04 22.28
N THR A 172 -0.67 1.13 21.46
CA THR A 172 -1.96 1.70 21.84
C THR A 172 -3.04 0.65 22.07
N GLY A 173 -2.87 -0.56 21.54
CA GLY A 173 -3.87 -1.63 21.56
C GLY A 173 -5.09 -1.40 20.64
N LEU A 174 -5.26 -0.19 20.13
CA LEU A 174 -6.30 0.18 19.16
C LEU A 174 -6.03 -0.40 17.77
N SER A 175 -7.11 -0.79 17.08
CA SER A 175 -7.08 -1.12 15.65
C SER A 175 -6.91 0.12 14.78
N MET A 176 -6.51 -0.08 13.52
CA MET A 176 -6.40 1.00 12.53
C MET A 176 -7.71 1.79 12.37
N GLY A 177 -8.86 1.09 12.34
CA GLY A 177 -10.17 1.74 12.22
C GLY A 177 -10.58 2.51 13.49
N GLN A 178 -10.19 2.04 14.67
CA GLN A 178 -10.40 2.80 15.92
C GLN A 178 -9.55 4.07 15.96
N HIS A 179 -8.29 4.01 15.50
CA HIS A 179 -7.48 5.21 15.32
C HIS A 179 -8.12 6.18 14.33
N CYS A 180 -8.69 5.66 13.23
CA CYS A 180 -9.37 6.50 12.26
C CYS A 180 -10.69 7.09 12.79
N GLU A 181 -11.42 6.41 13.68
CA GLU A 181 -12.57 7.01 14.40
C GLU A 181 -12.14 8.19 15.26
N LEU A 182 -11.05 8.04 16.03
CA LEU A 182 -10.50 9.15 16.82
C LEU A 182 -10.13 10.33 15.92
N MET A 183 -9.49 10.07 14.78
CA MET A 183 -9.20 11.10 13.80
C MET A 183 -10.46 11.77 13.26
N ALA A 184 -11.48 10.98 12.86
CA ALA A 184 -12.74 11.50 12.35
C ALA A 184 -13.42 12.41 13.39
N GLN A 185 -13.37 12.04 14.67
CA GLN A 185 -13.89 12.84 15.78
C GLN A 185 -13.07 14.12 15.98
N THR A 186 -11.74 14.04 16.02
CA THR A 186 -10.85 15.20 16.16
C THR A 186 -11.06 16.22 15.04
N TRP A 187 -11.21 15.74 13.81
CA TRP A 187 -11.38 16.58 12.63
C TRP A 187 -12.85 16.90 12.31
N ASN A 188 -13.79 16.41 13.12
CA ASN A 188 -15.23 16.56 12.89
C ASN A 188 -15.64 16.19 11.46
N ILE A 189 -15.29 14.98 11.02
CA ILE A 189 -15.64 14.46 9.70
C ILE A 189 -17.02 13.79 9.77
N PRO A 190 -18.05 14.35 9.12
CA PRO A 190 -19.40 13.82 9.20
C PRO A 190 -19.52 12.49 8.45
N ARG A 191 -20.51 11.69 8.85
CA ARG A 191 -20.76 10.37 8.28
C ARG A 191 -21.13 10.46 6.80
N GLU A 192 -21.94 11.43 6.41
CA GLU A 192 -22.43 11.55 5.04
C GLU A 192 -21.28 11.78 4.05
N GLU A 193 -20.27 12.58 4.42
CA GLU A 193 -19.09 12.82 3.57
C GLU A 193 -18.24 11.55 3.40
N GLN A 194 -18.12 10.74 4.45
CA GLN A 194 -17.40 9.46 4.39
C GLN A 194 -18.09 8.49 3.42
N ASP A 195 -19.41 8.39 3.52
CA ASP A 195 -20.22 7.53 2.66
C ASP A 195 -20.21 8.02 1.21
N GLN A 196 -20.27 9.33 0.99
CA GLN A 196 -20.17 9.93 -0.35
C GLN A 196 -18.83 9.61 -1.03
N LEU A 197 -17.70 9.76 -0.32
CA LEU A 197 -16.38 9.42 -0.86
C LEU A 197 -16.28 7.93 -1.21
N ALA A 198 -16.80 7.06 -0.35
CA ALA A 198 -16.82 5.62 -0.59
C ALA A 198 -17.66 5.24 -1.82
N LEU A 199 -18.82 5.88 -2.00
CA LEU A 199 -19.67 5.71 -3.17
C LEU A 199 -18.92 6.10 -4.45
N GLU A 200 -18.30 7.29 -4.46
CA GLU A 200 -17.54 7.79 -5.61
C GLU A 200 -16.39 6.85 -5.98
N SER A 201 -15.64 6.35 -5.01
CA SER A 201 -14.55 5.40 -5.27
C SER A 201 -15.07 4.14 -5.99
N HIS A 202 -16.20 3.59 -5.54
CA HIS A 202 -16.84 2.43 -6.16
C HIS A 202 -17.36 2.71 -7.57
N HIS A 203 -18.01 3.85 -7.79
CA HIS A 203 -18.53 4.22 -9.10
C HIS A 203 -17.40 4.53 -10.09
N LYS A 204 -16.35 5.25 -9.67
CA LYS A 204 -15.16 5.52 -10.49
C LYS A 204 -14.44 4.23 -10.88
N LEU A 205 -14.29 3.26 -9.95
CA LEU A 205 -13.70 1.97 -10.27
C LEU A 205 -14.59 1.17 -11.23
N ALA A 206 -15.91 1.15 -11.02
CA ALA A 206 -16.85 0.48 -11.94
C ALA A 206 -16.76 1.06 -13.37
N ALA A 207 -16.74 2.39 -13.49
CA ALA A 207 -16.57 3.07 -14.77
C ALA A 207 -15.24 2.71 -15.44
N SER A 208 -14.14 2.66 -14.68
CA SER A 208 -12.82 2.27 -15.21
C SER A 208 -12.78 0.83 -15.75
N TYR A 209 -13.57 -0.09 -15.17
CA TYR A 209 -13.72 -1.44 -15.74
C TYR A 209 -14.53 -1.42 -17.03
N ALA A 210 -15.61 -0.64 -17.09
CA ALA A 210 -16.47 -0.56 -18.27
C ALA A 210 -15.74 -0.01 -19.51
N GLU A 211 -14.79 0.91 -19.33
CA GLU A 211 -13.95 1.44 -20.42
C GLU A 211 -12.72 0.57 -20.75
N GLY A 212 -12.51 -0.55 -20.05
CA GLY A 212 -11.37 -1.44 -20.27
C GLY A 212 -10.02 -0.93 -19.72
N TRP A 213 -10.03 -0.01 -18.77
CA TRP A 213 -8.82 0.64 -18.23
C TRP A 213 -7.79 -0.35 -17.67
N HIS A 214 -8.25 -1.47 -17.10
CA HIS A 214 -7.40 -2.44 -16.40
C HIS A 214 -6.79 -3.52 -17.31
N ASN A 215 -7.14 -3.56 -18.61
CA ASN A 215 -6.75 -4.63 -19.53
C ASN A 215 -5.22 -4.78 -19.67
N ASP A 216 -4.49 -3.68 -19.54
CA ASP A 216 -3.02 -3.62 -19.62
C ASP A 216 -2.34 -3.43 -18.26
N LEU A 217 -3.10 -3.44 -17.16
CA LEU A 217 -2.60 -3.30 -15.79
C LEU A 217 -2.78 -4.58 -14.96
N MET A 218 -3.65 -5.50 -15.40
CA MET A 218 -4.05 -6.67 -14.64
C MET A 218 -3.77 -7.97 -15.40
N THR A 219 -3.38 -9.00 -14.65
CA THR A 219 -3.34 -10.40 -15.09
C THR A 219 -4.33 -11.21 -14.25
N PRO A 220 -5.24 -11.99 -14.85
CA PRO A 220 -6.15 -12.86 -14.11
C PRO A 220 -5.41 -13.83 -13.18
N PHE A 221 -6.01 -14.14 -12.02
CA PHE A 221 -5.42 -15.06 -11.06
C PHE A 221 -6.52 -15.83 -10.32
N LEU A 222 -6.36 -17.15 -10.20
CA LEU A 222 -7.28 -18.06 -9.51
C LEU A 222 -8.77 -17.79 -9.79
N GLY A 223 -9.11 -17.63 -11.08
CA GLY A 223 -10.49 -17.43 -11.55
C GLY A 223 -11.01 -15.99 -11.44
N LEU A 224 -10.28 -15.06 -10.81
CA LEU A 224 -10.62 -13.66 -10.83
C LEU A 224 -9.99 -12.92 -12.02
N THR A 225 -10.80 -12.10 -12.68
CA THR A 225 -10.41 -11.18 -13.76
C THR A 225 -10.63 -9.71 -13.39
N ARG A 226 -11.21 -9.46 -12.22
CA ARG A 226 -11.53 -8.13 -11.67
C ARG A 226 -11.50 -8.17 -10.15
N ASP A 227 -11.29 -7.02 -9.53
CA ASP A 227 -11.32 -6.86 -8.07
C ASP A 227 -12.69 -7.29 -7.53
N ASN A 228 -12.72 -8.20 -6.55
CA ASN A 228 -13.99 -8.75 -6.06
C ASN A 228 -14.63 -7.90 -4.94
N ASN A 229 -13.94 -6.85 -4.48
CA ASN A 229 -14.49 -5.91 -3.50
C ASN A 229 -15.44 -4.87 -4.15
N LEU A 230 -15.37 -4.70 -5.47
CA LEU A 230 -16.16 -3.71 -6.20
C LEU A 230 -17.67 -3.93 -6.02
N ARG A 231 -18.35 -2.90 -5.54
CA ARG A 231 -19.81 -2.80 -5.39
C ARG A 231 -20.35 -1.77 -6.39
N ALA A 232 -20.63 -2.18 -7.63
CA ALA A 232 -21.11 -1.26 -8.68
C ALA A 232 -22.48 -0.64 -8.32
N GLU A 233 -23.39 -1.44 -7.75
CA GLU A 233 -24.74 -1.02 -7.35
C GLU A 233 -24.81 -0.41 -5.94
N LEU A 234 -23.69 0.16 -5.45
CA LEU A 234 -23.65 0.85 -4.16
C LEU A 234 -24.48 2.13 -4.25
N SER A 235 -25.18 2.47 -3.16
CA SER A 235 -25.98 3.70 -3.03
C SER A 235 -25.79 4.30 -1.64
N LEU A 236 -26.07 5.61 -1.50
CA LEU A 236 -26.02 6.29 -0.20
C LEU A 236 -26.98 5.66 0.80
N ASP A 237 -28.19 5.27 0.40
CA ASP A 237 -29.16 4.61 1.28
C ASP A 237 -28.60 3.30 1.87
N LYS A 238 -27.93 2.48 1.05
CA LYS A 238 -27.29 1.25 1.50
C LYS A 238 -26.15 1.52 2.47
N LEU A 239 -25.38 2.59 2.24
CA LEU A 239 -24.30 2.99 3.13
C LEU A 239 -24.85 3.52 4.46
N ALA A 240 -25.79 4.45 4.43
CA ALA A 240 -26.41 5.06 5.61
C ALA A 240 -27.06 4.03 6.54
N ALA A 241 -27.62 2.94 5.99
CA ALA A 241 -28.20 1.85 6.78
C ALA A 241 -27.18 1.01 7.57
N LEU A 242 -25.87 1.11 7.27
CA LEU A 242 -24.83 0.34 7.94
C LEU A 242 -24.53 0.87 9.34
N LYS A 243 -24.40 -0.07 10.28
CA LYS A 243 -23.98 0.22 11.66
C LYS A 243 -22.48 0.55 11.72
N PRO A 244 -22.06 1.42 12.65
CA PRO A 244 -20.66 1.65 12.96
C PRO A 244 -19.90 0.34 13.27
N ALA A 245 -18.67 0.24 12.74
CA ALA A 245 -17.87 -0.98 12.79
C ALA A 245 -16.79 -0.95 13.88
N PHE A 246 -16.21 0.22 14.17
CA PHE A 246 -15.03 0.36 15.04
C PHE A 246 -15.32 1.02 16.38
N GLU A 247 -16.27 1.96 16.42
CA GLU A 247 -16.83 2.55 17.63
C GLU A 247 -18.33 2.28 17.65
N LYS A 248 -18.83 1.52 18.63
CA LYS A 248 -20.23 1.05 18.66
C LYS A 248 -21.21 2.04 19.28
N SER A 249 -20.72 3.09 19.91
CA SER A 249 -21.56 4.17 20.45
C SER A 249 -22.04 5.13 19.35
N ALA A 250 -22.87 6.11 19.73
CA ALA A 250 -23.37 7.16 18.84
C ALA A 250 -22.26 8.06 18.25
N LYS A 251 -21.02 7.95 18.75
CA LYS A 251 -19.86 8.68 18.23
C LYS A 251 -19.19 7.99 17.03
N GLY A 252 -19.56 6.75 16.73
CA GLY A 252 -18.99 5.99 15.63
C GLY A 252 -19.50 6.47 14.29
N THR A 253 -18.57 6.73 13.36
CA THR A 253 -18.87 7.20 12.00
C THR A 253 -18.35 6.25 10.93
N LEU A 254 -17.34 5.43 11.23
CA LEU A 254 -16.80 4.47 10.28
C LEU A 254 -17.66 3.20 10.25
N THR A 255 -17.95 2.72 9.05
CA THR A 255 -18.67 1.48 8.77
C THR A 255 -17.92 0.60 7.80
N ALA A 256 -18.35 -0.65 7.65
CA ALA A 256 -17.85 -1.51 6.56
C ALA A 256 -18.16 -0.96 5.15
N GLY A 257 -19.03 0.05 5.03
CA GLY A 257 -19.34 0.73 3.78
C GLY A 257 -18.24 1.68 3.34
N ASN A 258 -17.76 2.49 4.28
CA ASN A 258 -16.80 3.58 4.08
C ASN A 258 -15.37 3.26 4.56
N SER A 259 -15.10 1.97 4.78
CA SER A 259 -13.83 1.43 5.24
C SER A 259 -13.38 0.31 4.31
N THR A 260 -12.07 0.21 4.08
CA THR A 260 -11.53 -0.85 3.23
C THR A 260 -11.51 -2.18 3.99
N PRO A 261 -11.98 -3.29 3.40
CA PRO A 261 -11.91 -4.59 4.05
C PRO A 261 -10.49 -5.15 4.00
N LEU A 262 -10.27 -6.26 4.72
CA LEU A 262 -9.08 -7.06 4.54
C LEU A 262 -9.11 -7.72 3.16
N THR A 263 -8.00 -7.62 2.44
CA THR A 263 -7.89 -8.12 1.07
C THR A 263 -6.51 -8.70 0.81
N ASP A 264 -6.46 -9.62 -0.14
CA ASP A 264 -5.29 -10.32 -0.60
C ASP A 264 -4.97 -9.88 -2.04
N GLY A 265 -3.69 -9.74 -2.37
CA GLY A 265 -3.28 -9.36 -3.72
C GLY A 265 -1.82 -8.97 -3.82
N ALA A 266 -1.35 -8.82 -5.06
CA ALA A 266 0.02 -8.43 -5.40
C ALA A 266 0.03 -7.43 -6.56
N SER A 267 1.01 -6.52 -6.56
CA SER A 267 1.28 -5.63 -7.69
C SER A 267 2.77 -5.32 -7.81
N VAL A 268 3.19 -5.04 -9.04
CA VAL A 268 4.57 -4.70 -9.40
C VAL A 268 4.60 -3.61 -10.48
N VAL A 269 5.66 -2.81 -10.49
CA VAL A 269 5.95 -1.75 -11.46
C VAL A 269 7.35 -1.94 -12.02
N LEU A 270 7.51 -1.79 -13.33
CA LEU A 270 8.78 -1.80 -14.04
C LEU A 270 9.31 -0.36 -14.17
N LEU A 271 10.52 -0.15 -13.67
CA LEU A 271 11.24 1.12 -13.70
C LEU A 271 12.52 0.96 -14.51
N GLY A 272 12.94 2.02 -15.21
CA GLY A 272 14.18 2.01 -15.99
C GLY A 272 14.74 3.40 -16.25
N SER A 273 15.99 3.48 -16.69
CA SER A 273 16.49 4.71 -17.31
C SER A 273 15.85 4.86 -18.70
N GLU A 274 15.82 6.09 -19.20
CA GLU A 274 15.33 6.35 -20.57
C GLU A 274 16.12 5.57 -21.61
N GLU A 275 17.43 5.49 -21.47
CA GLU A 275 18.31 4.77 -22.40
C GLU A 275 17.98 3.28 -22.43
N TRP A 276 17.78 2.68 -21.24
CA TRP A 276 17.45 1.26 -21.13
C TRP A 276 16.09 0.93 -21.77
N ALA A 277 15.09 1.77 -21.52
CA ALA A 277 13.75 1.61 -22.09
C ALA A 277 13.76 1.78 -23.62
N ARG A 278 14.38 2.85 -24.12
CA ARG A 278 14.45 3.15 -25.57
C ARG A 278 15.22 2.09 -26.34
N ALA A 279 16.34 1.59 -25.80
CA ALA A 279 17.12 0.53 -26.43
C ALA A 279 16.34 -0.78 -26.61
N ARG A 280 15.25 -0.97 -25.87
CA ARG A 280 14.37 -2.15 -25.92
C ARG A 280 13.03 -1.88 -26.58
N GLY A 281 12.79 -0.66 -27.07
CA GLY A 281 11.49 -0.26 -27.61
C GLY A 281 10.36 -0.32 -26.58
N LEU A 282 10.67 -0.20 -25.29
CA LEU A 282 9.68 -0.22 -24.22
C LEU A 282 9.01 1.16 -24.09
N PRO A 283 7.73 1.21 -23.70
CA PRO A 283 7.04 2.47 -23.48
C PRO A 283 7.65 3.20 -22.28
N ILE A 284 7.51 4.53 -22.28
CA ILE A 284 7.77 5.37 -21.12
C ILE A 284 6.45 6.06 -20.82
N LEU A 285 5.78 5.69 -19.73
CA LEU A 285 4.45 6.22 -19.38
C LEU A 285 4.56 7.52 -18.59
N ALA A 286 5.51 7.61 -17.68
CA ALA A 286 5.79 8.79 -16.88
C ALA A 286 7.18 8.66 -16.24
N TYR A 287 7.52 9.61 -15.38
CA TYR A 287 8.77 9.65 -14.64
C TYR A 287 8.50 9.79 -13.15
N LEU A 288 9.17 8.96 -12.33
CA LEU A 288 9.19 9.16 -10.88
C LEU A 288 10.18 10.29 -10.58
N ARG A 289 9.67 11.42 -10.11
CA ARG A 289 10.45 12.65 -9.91
C ARG A 289 11.12 12.68 -8.54
N ASP A 290 10.34 12.46 -7.49
CA ASP A 290 10.79 12.56 -6.10
C ASP A 290 9.85 11.76 -5.18
N GLY A 291 10.33 11.38 -4.01
CA GLY A 291 9.61 10.64 -2.99
C GLY A 291 9.95 11.12 -1.59
N GLU A 292 9.00 11.00 -0.67
CA GLU A 292 9.23 11.38 0.72
C GLU A 292 8.46 10.48 1.70
N THR A 293 9.16 10.08 2.76
CA THR A 293 8.55 9.42 3.92
C THR A 293 8.42 10.40 5.08
N ALA A 294 7.33 10.29 5.84
CA ALA A 294 7.15 10.97 7.13
C ALA A 294 6.70 9.99 8.21
N ALA A 295 6.84 10.44 9.46
CA ALA A 295 6.30 9.76 10.62
C ALA A 295 5.69 10.76 11.61
N VAL A 296 4.75 10.31 12.44
CA VAL A 296 4.09 11.08 13.49
C VAL A 296 4.13 10.32 14.81
N ASP A 297 4.18 11.05 15.93
CA ASP A 297 3.99 10.47 17.25
C ASP A 297 2.49 10.38 17.57
N PHE A 298 1.93 9.19 17.33
CA PHE A 298 0.55 8.85 17.66
C PHE A 298 0.39 8.19 19.03
N VAL A 299 1.50 7.92 19.73
CA VAL A 299 1.49 7.17 21.00
C VAL A 299 1.47 8.11 22.18
N ASN A 300 2.37 9.09 22.19
CA ASN A 300 2.45 10.09 23.24
C ASN A 300 2.06 11.49 22.72
N GLY A 301 2.07 11.67 21.40
CA GLY A 301 1.66 12.91 20.77
C GLY A 301 0.15 13.02 20.60
N ALA A 302 -0.26 14.22 20.17
CA ALA A 302 -1.65 14.52 19.87
C ALA A 302 -2.03 14.24 18.40
N GLU A 303 -1.15 13.58 17.62
CA GLU A 303 -1.38 13.39 16.20
C GLU A 303 -2.13 12.09 15.89
N GLY A 304 -2.95 12.11 14.83
CA GLY A 304 -3.61 10.93 14.34
C GLY A 304 -2.64 9.95 13.67
N LEU A 305 -2.79 8.66 13.92
CA LEU A 305 -1.95 7.60 13.33
C LEU A 305 -1.78 7.74 11.81
N LEU A 306 -2.86 8.05 11.10
CA LEU A 306 -2.88 8.06 9.63
C LEU A 306 -2.55 9.43 9.02
N MET A 307 -2.05 10.39 9.82
CA MET A 307 -1.81 11.77 9.40
C MET A 307 -0.39 12.02 8.87
N ALA A 308 0.52 11.04 8.93
CA ALA A 308 1.90 11.24 8.49
C ALA A 308 2.07 11.83 7.06
N PRO A 309 1.29 11.44 6.04
CA PRO A 309 1.41 12.07 4.72
C PRO A 309 1.13 13.58 4.72
N VAL A 310 0.32 14.09 5.66
CA VAL A 310 0.05 15.53 5.81
C VAL A 310 1.34 16.32 6.07
N TYR A 311 2.34 15.70 6.69
CA TYR A 311 3.65 16.26 6.96
C TYR A 311 4.65 16.04 5.81
N ALA A 312 4.54 14.93 5.07
CA ALA A 312 5.44 14.62 3.96
C ALA A 312 5.21 15.54 2.74
N VAL A 313 3.94 15.74 2.37
CA VAL A 313 3.57 16.52 1.18
C VAL A 313 4.14 17.94 1.19
N PRO A 314 3.97 18.79 2.22
CA PRO A 314 4.49 20.16 2.18
C PRO A 314 6.02 20.23 1.99
N ARG A 315 6.77 19.32 2.60
CA ARG A 315 8.24 19.27 2.43
C ARG A 315 8.64 18.82 1.04
N LEU A 316 7.94 17.82 0.49
CA LEU A 316 8.12 17.35 -0.88
C LEU A 316 7.82 18.46 -1.89
N LEU A 317 6.73 19.22 -1.68
CA LEU A 317 6.34 20.36 -2.51
C LEU A 317 7.39 21.47 -2.46
N ALA A 318 7.79 21.90 -1.26
CA ALA A 318 8.77 22.95 -1.06
C ALA A 318 10.12 22.61 -1.74
N ARG A 319 10.60 21.37 -1.59
CA ARG A 319 11.85 20.90 -2.22
C ARG A 319 11.78 20.90 -3.75
N ASN A 320 10.58 20.74 -4.32
CA ASN A 320 10.37 20.72 -5.77
C ASN A 320 9.92 22.07 -6.35
N GLY A 321 9.75 23.10 -5.52
CA GLY A 321 9.22 24.41 -5.94
C GLY A 321 7.81 24.32 -6.49
N LEU A 322 6.98 23.45 -5.91
CA LEU A 322 5.58 23.21 -6.33
C LEU A 322 4.61 23.64 -5.23
N THR A 323 3.37 23.88 -5.64
CA THR A 323 2.20 24.07 -4.79
C THR A 323 1.28 22.86 -4.87
N LEU A 324 0.36 22.73 -3.91
CA LEU A 324 -0.59 21.61 -3.93
C LEU A 324 -1.49 21.66 -5.17
N GLN A 325 -1.68 22.83 -5.80
CA GLN A 325 -2.54 23.03 -6.96
C GLN A 325 -1.87 22.71 -8.30
N ASP A 326 -0.56 22.43 -8.33
CA ASP A 326 0.20 22.13 -9.55
C ASP A 326 0.00 20.71 -10.09
N PHE A 327 -0.93 19.93 -9.51
CA PHE A 327 -1.18 18.55 -9.88
C PHE A 327 -2.49 18.38 -10.66
N ASP A 328 -2.43 17.54 -11.68
CA ASP A 328 -3.55 17.14 -12.53
C ASP A 328 -4.28 15.93 -11.95
N PHE A 329 -3.58 15.10 -11.18
CA PHE A 329 -4.13 13.92 -10.53
C PHE A 329 -3.62 13.76 -9.10
N TYR A 330 -4.50 13.35 -8.21
CA TYR A 330 -4.18 12.98 -6.84
C TYR A 330 -4.55 11.53 -6.64
N GLU A 331 -3.58 10.70 -6.27
CA GLU A 331 -3.81 9.33 -5.84
C GLU A 331 -3.56 9.24 -4.34
N ILE A 332 -4.61 9.48 -3.56
CA ILE A 332 -4.57 9.32 -2.10
C ILE A 332 -5.09 7.93 -1.77
N HIS A 333 -4.28 7.15 -1.06
CA HIS A 333 -4.66 5.85 -0.53
C HIS A 333 -5.90 6.00 0.36
N GLU A 334 -6.96 5.28 0.01
CA GLU A 334 -8.20 5.28 0.78
C GLU A 334 -8.20 4.13 1.80
N ALA A 335 -7.40 4.23 2.87
CA ALA A 335 -7.49 3.24 3.95
C ALA A 335 -8.90 3.24 4.56
N PHE A 336 -9.42 4.44 4.79
CA PHE A 336 -10.77 4.76 5.23
C PHE A 336 -11.18 6.07 4.56
N ALA A 337 -12.48 6.25 4.29
CA ALA A 337 -12.97 7.51 3.73
C ALA A 337 -12.66 8.70 4.67
N ALA A 338 -12.86 8.52 5.98
CA ALA A 338 -12.50 9.51 7.00
C ALA A 338 -11.03 9.92 6.94
N GLN A 339 -10.10 8.98 6.75
CA GLN A 339 -8.68 9.29 6.70
C GLN A 339 -8.33 10.24 5.54
N VAL A 340 -8.92 10.02 4.37
CA VAL A 340 -8.72 10.92 3.23
C VAL A 340 -9.29 12.30 3.56
N LEU A 341 -10.50 12.38 4.09
CA LEU A 341 -11.14 13.65 4.46
C LEU A 341 -10.35 14.42 5.55
N CYS A 342 -9.83 13.74 6.57
CA CYS A 342 -8.93 14.34 7.56
C CYS A 342 -7.67 14.91 6.91
N THR A 343 -7.08 14.19 5.94
CA THR A 343 -5.87 14.63 5.23
C THR A 343 -6.12 15.95 4.49
N LEU A 344 -7.23 16.06 3.77
CA LEU A 344 -7.59 17.26 3.02
C LEU A 344 -7.89 18.43 3.95
N LYS A 345 -8.71 18.18 4.99
CA LYS A 345 -9.08 19.20 5.96
C LYS A 345 -7.85 19.76 6.68
N ALA A 346 -6.85 18.93 6.94
CA ALA A 346 -5.60 19.38 7.53
C ALA A 346 -4.75 20.27 6.61
N TRP A 347 -4.77 20.02 5.30
CA TRP A 347 -4.12 20.88 4.30
C TRP A 347 -4.85 22.20 4.08
N GLU A 348 -6.17 22.20 4.27
CA GLU A 348 -7.02 23.39 4.17
C GLU A 348 -7.01 24.25 5.45
N ASP A 349 -6.76 23.65 6.62
CA ASP A 349 -6.84 24.33 7.91
C ASP A 349 -5.64 25.26 8.17
N PRO A 350 -5.84 26.59 8.25
CA PRO A 350 -4.74 27.55 8.45
C PRO A 350 -4.04 27.39 9.80
N GLN A 351 -4.79 27.05 10.85
CA GLN A 351 -4.23 26.94 12.20
C GLN A 351 -3.33 25.71 12.31
N TYR A 352 -3.76 24.57 11.78
CA TYR A 352 -3.00 23.33 11.72
C TYR A 352 -1.76 23.51 10.85
N CYS A 353 -1.88 24.07 9.65
CA CYS A 353 -0.74 24.34 8.77
C CYS A 353 0.31 25.22 9.48
N LYS A 354 -0.12 26.25 10.22
CA LYS A 354 0.79 27.11 10.97
C LYS A 354 1.42 26.42 12.18
N THR A 355 0.60 25.80 13.03
CA THR A 355 1.04 25.30 14.35
C THR A 355 1.68 23.91 14.29
N ARG A 356 1.35 23.10 13.29
CA ARG A 356 1.79 21.70 13.16
C ARG A 356 2.73 21.50 11.98
N LEU A 357 2.49 22.17 10.86
CA LEU A 357 3.32 22.02 9.65
C LEU A 357 4.37 23.13 9.51
N GLY A 358 4.29 24.19 10.31
CA GLY A 358 5.24 25.30 10.29
C GLY A 358 5.13 26.16 9.02
N LEU A 359 3.93 26.25 8.45
CA LEU A 359 3.67 26.97 7.20
C LEU A 359 2.97 28.31 7.46
N ASP A 360 3.31 29.33 6.67
CA ASP A 360 2.73 30.67 6.81
C ASP A 360 1.27 30.75 6.31
N ALA A 361 0.88 29.84 5.41
CA ALA A 361 -0.45 29.74 4.83
C ALA A 361 -0.87 28.27 4.68
N PRO A 362 -2.18 27.96 4.63
CA PRO A 362 -2.64 26.61 4.30
C PRO A 362 -2.19 26.19 2.89
N LEU A 363 -2.05 24.89 2.67
CA LEU A 363 -1.80 24.35 1.32
C LEU A 363 -3.02 24.58 0.41
N GLY A 364 -4.21 24.71 1.00
CA GLY A 364 -5.46 24.96 0.30
C GLY A 364 -6.15 23.67 -0.14
N SER A 365 -7.29 23.82 -0.79
CA SER A 365 -8.11 22.71 -1.25
C SER A 365 -7.62 22.15 -2.58
N ILE A 366 -8.01 20.90 -2.87
CA ILE A 366 -7.80 20.25 -4.17
C ILE A 366 -9.12 20.12 -4.92
N ASP A 367 -9.05 20.13 -6.25
CA ASP A 367 -10.17 19.75 -7.11
C ASP A 367 -10.49 18.26 -6.93
N ARG A 368 -11.63 17.95 -6.32
CA ARG A 368 -12.07 16.58 -6.02
C ARG A 368 -12.32 15.74 -7.28
N SER A 369 -12.54 16.38 -8.44
CA SER A 369 -12.67 15.67 -9.72
C SER A 369 -11.35 15.04 -10.19
N ARG A 370 -10.21 15.51 -9.65
CA ARG A 370 -8.86 14.99 -9.92
C ARG A 370 -8.40 13.92 -8.92
N LEU A 371 -9.18 13.67 -7.85
CA LEU A 371 -8.87 12.66 -6.85
C LEU A 371 -9.32 11.27 -7.32
N ASN A 372 -8.39 10.32 -7.30
CA ASN A 372 -8.63 8.88 -7.46
C ASN A 372 -9.55 8.58 -8.64
N VAL A 373 -9.26 9.17 -9.81
CA VAL A 373 -10.20 9.28 -10.94
C VAL A 373 -10.60 7.95 -11.56
N LYS A 374 -9.85 6.87 -11.29
CA LYS A 374 -10.17 5.48 -11.68
C LYS A 374 -10.57 4.60 -10.49
N GLY A 375 -11.01 5.23 -9.41
CA GLY A 375 -11.28 4.58 -8.13
C GLY A 375 -9.99 4.23 -7.37
N SER A 376 -10.14 3.91 -6.09
CA SER A 376 -9.00 3.60 -5.22
C SER A 376 -9.39 2.53 -4.19
N SER A 377 -8.68 2.46 -3.06
CA SER A 377 -8.66 1.32 -2.16
C SER A 377 -10.01 0.98 -1.52
N LEU A 378 -10.91 1.94 -1.30
CA LEU A 378 -12.27 1.62 -0.79
C LEU A 378 -13.01 0.68 -1.74
N ALA A 379 -12.78 0.83 -3.05
CA ALA A 379 -13.39 0.04 -4.09
C ALA A 379 -12.58 -1.19 -4.50
N ALA A 380 -11.27 -1.03 -4.71
CA ALA A 380 -10.40 -2.11 -5.18
C ALA A 380 -10.00 -3.07 -4.06
N GLY A 381 -9.88 -2.59 -2.83
CA GLY A 381 -9.19 -3.29 -1.74
C GLY A 381 -7.83 -2.68 -1.40
N HIS A 382 -7.25 -3.16 -0.31
CA HIS A 382 -5.94 -2.75 0.20
C HIS A 382 -5.14 -3.93 0.77
N PRO A 383 -4.55 -4.78 -0.07
CA PRO A 383 -3.47 -5.66 0.37
C PRO A 383 -2.27 -4.77 0.69
N PHE A 384 -1.85 -4.75 1.95
CA PHE A 384 -1.08 -3.65 2.53
C PHE A 384 0.13 -3.21 1.67
N ALA A 385 1.04 -4.12 1.36
CA ALA A 385 2.22 -3.81 0.56
C ALA A 385 1.95 -3.69 -0.94
N ALA A 386 0.88 -4.31 -1.45
CA ALA A 386 0.56 -4.31 -2.87
C ALA A 386 -0.09 -3.01 -3.36
N THR A 387 -0.62 -2.17 -2.48
CA THR A 387 -1.32 -0.96 -2.92
C THR A 387 -0.40 0.03 -3.63
N GLY A 388 0.85 0.21 -3.17
CA GLY A 388 1.80 1.15 -3.76
C GLY A 388 2.06 0.90 -5.25
N GLY A 389 2.38 -0.34 -5.64
CA GLY A 389 2.62 -0.68 -7.06
C GLY A 389 1.38 -0.45 -7.96
N ARG A 390 0.18 -0.72 -7.45
CA ARG A 390 -1.09 -0.41 -8.14
C ARG A 390 -1.23 1.10 -8.36
N ILE A 391 -0.94 1.91 -7.35
CA ILE A 391 -1.04 3.37 -7.44
C ILE A 391 -0.07 3.91 -8.50
N VAL A 392 1.21 3.52 -8.41
CA VAL A 392 2.26 4.01 -9.30
C VAL A 392 1.95 3.67 -10.76
N ALA A 393 1.58 2.42 -11.05
CA ALA A 393 1.26 2.00 -12.41
C ALA A 393 0.00 2.71 -12.96
N ASN A 394 -1.05 2.85 -12.14
CA ASN A 394 -2.27 3.57 -12.54
C ASN A 394 -2.00 5.05 -12.83
N LEU A 395 -1.26 5.73 -11.97
CA LEU A 395 -0.97 7.16 -12.11
C LEU A 395 -0.08 7.44 -13.31
N ALA A 396 0.94 6.59 -13.55
CA ALA A 396 1.76 6.70 -14.74
C ALA A 396 0.94 6.54 -16.02
N LYS A 397 0.00 5.58 -16.05
CA LYS A 397 -0.93 5.42 -17.19
C LYS A 397 -1.88 6.62 -17.36
N LEU A 398 -2.38 7.21 -16.27
CA LEU A 398 -3.21 8.42 -16.34
C LEU A 398 -2.46 9.59 -16.97
N LEU A 399 -1.22 9.80 -16.56
CA LEU A 399 -0.35 10.87 -17.08
C LEU A 399 0.07 10.62 -18.54
N ASP A 400 0.34 9.37 -18.92
CA ASP A 400 0.60 8.99 -20.31
C ASP A 400 -0.61 9.27 -21.20
N ALA A 401 -1.81 8.84 -20.78
CA ALA A 401 -3.06 9.07 -21.50
C ALA A 401 -3.41 10.55 -21.63
N ALA A 402 -3.09 11.37 -20.61
CA ALA A 402 -3.22 12.82 -20.68
C ALA A 402 -2.14 13.49 -21.55
N GLY A 403 -1.02 12.80 -21.80
CA GLY A 403 0.12 13.29 -22.59
C GLY A 403 0.96 14.37 -21.89
N LYS A 404 0.58 14.81 -20.69
CA LYS A 404 1.25 15.83 -19.88
C LYS A 404 0.81 15.74 -18.42
N GLY A 405 1.45 16.53 -17.57
CA GLY A 405 0.95 16.85 -16.24
C GLY A 405 1.73 16.21 -15.10
N ARG A 406 1.22 16.39 -13.88
CA ARG A 406 1.79 15.87 -12.64
C ARG A 406 0.76 15.15 -11.79
N GLY A 407 1.24 14.12 -11.11
CA GLY A 407 0.48 13.31 -10.18
C GLY A 407 1.12 13.31 -8.78
N LEU A 408 0.30 13.48 -7.75
CA LEU A 408 0.71 13.32 -6.35
C LEU A 408 0.21 11.98 -5.81
N ILE A 409 1.11 11.16 -5.26
CA ILE A 409 0.76 9.97 -4.49
C ILE A 409 0.87 10.27 -3.01
N SER A 410 -0.12 9.85 -2.23
CA SER A 410 -0.12 9.95 -0.77
C SER A 410 -0.64 8.68 -0.12
N ILE A 411 0.23 7.93 0.57
CA ILE A 411 -0.10 6.67 1.25
C ILE A 411 0.13 6.81 2.75
N CYS A 412 -0.95 6.79 3.53
CA CYS A 412 -0.88 6.61 4.98
C CYS A 412 -0.53 5.17 5.32
N ALA A 413 0.16 4.95 6.45
CA ALA A 413 0.62 3.64 6.87
C ALA A 413 0.57 3.46 8.39
N ALA A 414 0.37 2.21 8.81
CA ALA A 414 0.49 1.78 10.20
C ALA A 414 1.87 2.14 10.79
N GLY A 415 1.96 2.20 12.12
CA GLY A 415 3.15 2.68 12.83
C GLY A 415 3.31 4.20 12.80
N GLY A 416 2.28 4.94 12.37
CA GLY A 416 2.34 6.40 12.31
C GLY A 416 3.19 6.90 11.15
N GLN A 417 3.23 6.18 10.03
CA GLN A 417 4.11 6.47 8.89
C GLN A 417 3.31 6.88 7.65
N GLY A 418 3.98 7.48 6.68
CA GLY A 418 3.39 7.81 5.39
C GLY A 418 4.45 7.93 4.32
N VAL A 419 4.10 7.55 3.08
CA VAL A 419 4.98 7.62 1.91
C VAL A 419 4.26 8.40 0.82
N THR A 420 4.93 9.39 0.25
CA THR A 420 4.42 10.25 -0.81
C THR A 420 5.39 10.28 -1.98
N ALA A 421 4.88 10.54 -3.19
CA ALA A 421 5.72 10.66 -4.37
C ALA A 421 5.11 11.61 -5.41
N ILE A 422 5.97 12.19 -6.23
CA ILE A 422 5.59 12.96 -7.42
C ILE A 422 5.92 12.13 -8.66
N ILE A 423 4.93 11.99 -9.54
CA ILE A 423 5.10 11.43 -10.88
C ILE A 423 4.78 12.52 -11.89
N GLU A 424 5.56 12.64 -12.96
CA GLU A 424 5.33 13.61 -14.03
C GLU A 424 5.51 13.02 -15.42
N ARG A 425 4.83 13.59 -16.40
CA ARG A 425 4.96 13.19 -17.81
C ARG A 425 6.11 13.89 -18.51
#